data_AF-A0A423JNI0-F1
#
_entry.id   AF-A0A423JNI0-F1
#
_cell.length_a   1.000
_cell.length_b   1.000
_cell.length_c   1.000
_cell.angle_alpha   90.00
_cell.angle_beta   90.00
_cell.angle_gamma   90.00
#
_symmetry.space_group_name_H-M   'P 1'
#
loop_
_entity.id
_entity.type
_entity.pdbx_description
1 polymer ?
#
loop_
_entity_poly.entity_id
_entity_poly.type
_entity_poly.pdbx_seq_one_letter_code
_entity_poly.pdbx_strand_id
1 'polypeptide(L)'
;MLHSHNSDVVTFSVRLTDMQIVRSDIVRDSHMIVRIRPVEVPTAREEVAVRGKQPITVTAGRSEYNVQDDSIIKFQGVDGHPVYVSRGLTTLEGDRIYGTRIEVLYQFDGHRNDLEAIDSQLLELFKRIDLQ
;
A
#
# COMPACT_ATOMS: atom_id res chain seq x y z
N MET A 1 6.58 4.70 -20.75
CA MET A 1 7.56 5.08 -19.71
C MET A 1 6.91 6.17 -18.89
N LEU A 2 6.64 5.94 -17.60
CA LEU A 2 6.14 7.00 -16.72
C LEU A 2 7.35 7.81 -16.22
N HIS A 3 7.39 9.10 -16.56
CA HIS A 3 8.40 10.03 -16.06
C HIS A 3 7.75 10.91 -14.98
N SER A 4 8.40 11.01 -13.81
CA SER A 4 8.02 11.90 -12.71
C SER A 4 9.07 12.99 -12.56
N HIS A 5 8.69 14.26 -12.61
CA HIS A 5 9.59 15.40 -12.44
C HIS A 5 9.43 15.96 -11.02
N ASN A 6 10.35 15.63 -10.11
CA ASN A 6 10.70 16.34 -8.86
C ASN A 6 9.60 16.91 -7.91
N SER A 7 8.32 16.62 -8.12
CA SER A 7 7.19 16.98 -7.25
C SER A 7 5.94 16.13 -7.52
N ASP A 8 6.02 15.15 -8.41
CA ASP A 8 4.83 14.60 -9.06
C ASP A 8 4.34 13.36 -8.34
N VAL A 9 3.20 13.51 -7.69
CA VAL A 9 2.36 12.38 -7.33
C VAL A 9 1.97 11.67 -8.62
N VAL A 10 2.31 10.40 -8.74
CA VAL A 10 1.90 9.57 -9.87
C VAL A 10 0.79 8.64 -9.40
N THR A 11 -0.37 8.71 -10.05
CA THR A 11 -1.52 7.84 -9.78
C THR A 11 -1.86 7.05 -11.04
N PHE A 12 -2.01 5.73 -10.90
CA PHE A 12 -2.40 4.84 -11.99
C PHE A 12 -3.21 3.66 -11.46
N SER A 13 -3.96 3.02 -12.35
CA SER A 13 -4.72 1.81 -12.02
C SER A 13 -3.98 0.59 -12.53
N VAL A 14 -4.10 -0.52 -11.79
CA VAL A 14 -3.56 -1.82 -12.18
C VAL A 14 -4.64 -2.88 -12.07
N ARG A 15 -4.55 -3.87 -12.94
CA ARG A 15 -5.37 -5.09 -12.85
C ARG A 15 -4.65 -6.11 -11.98
N LEU A 16 -5.29 -6.56 -10.90
CA LEU A 16 -4.67 -7.44 -9.90
C LEU A 16 -4.28 -8.83 -10.44
N THR A 17 -4.93 -9.30 -11.52
CA THR A 17 -4.66 -10.64 -12.07
C THR A 17 -3.27 -10.77 -12.72
N ASP A 18 -2.76 -9.69 -13.31
CA ASP A 18 -1.51 -9.70 -14.10
C ASP A 18 -0.62 -8.46 -13.85
N MET A 19 -1.06 -7.56 -12.98
CA MET A 19 -0.42 -6.29 -12.66
C MET A 19 -0.15 -5.43 -13.90
N GLN A 20 -1.01 -5.51 -14.92
CA GLN A 20 -0.95 -4.57 -16.04
C GLN A 20 -1.48 -3.20 -15.60
N ILE A 21 -0.77 -2.14 -16.00
CA ILE A 21 -1.27 -0.77 -15.87
C ILE A 21 -2.42 -0.60 -16.85
N VAL A 22 -3.59 -0.25 -16.33
CA VAL A 22 -4.83 -0.07 -17.10
C VAL A 22 -5.33 1.36 -16.98
N ARG A 23 -6.25 1.74 -17.86
CA ARG A 23 -6.93 3.04 -17.77
C ARG A 23 -7.68 3.10 -16.44
N SER A 24 -7.67 4.29 -15.81
CA SER A 24 -8.35 4.50 -14.55
C SER A 24 -9.83 4.19 -14.63
N ASP A 25 -10.26 3.27 -13.78
CA ASP A 25 -11.64 2.90 -13.54
C ASP A 25 -11.87 2.83 -12.02
N ILE A 26 -13.12 2.71 -11.59
CA ILE A 26 -13.50 2.57 -10.18
C ILE A 26 -12.86 1.31 -9.61
N VAL A 27 -12.32 1.36 -8.39
CA VAL A 27 -11.85 0.16 -7.66
C VAL A 27 -13.03 -0.78 -7.45
N ARG A 28 -13.10 -1.84 -8.25
CA ARG A 28 -14.03 -2.96 -8.12
C ARG A 28 -13.34 -4.24 -8.57
N ASP A 29 -13.62 -5.33 -7.85
CA ASP A 29 -13.19 -6.68 -8.15
C ASP A 29 -11.66 -6.80 -8.32
N SER A 30 -11.18 -6.76 -9.56
CA SER A 30 -9.80 -7.03 -9.94
C SER A 30 -8.96 -5.78 -10.19
N HIS A 31 -9.36 -4.61 -9.69
CA HIS A 31 -8.62 -3.36 -9.89
C HIS A 31 -8.03 -2.82 -8.59
N MET A 32 -6.85 -2.22 -8.71
CA MET A 32 -6.20 -1.48 -7.63
C MET A 32 -5.74 -0.12 -8.16
N ILE A 33 -5.96 0.94 -7.39
CA ILE A 33 -5.40 2.26 -7.67
C ILE A 33 -4.11 2.37 -6.88
N VAL A 34 -3.01 2.73 -7.54
CA VAL A 34 -1.71 2.96 -6.93
C VAL A 34 -1.39 4.44 -7.05
N ARG A 35 -0.95 5.04 -5.95
CA ARG A 35 -0.46 6.41 -5.85
C ARG A 35 0.93 6.38 -5.23
N ILE A 36 1.91 6.90 -5.94
CA ILE A 36 3.28 7.01 -5.46
C ILE A 36 3.68 8.48 -5.37
N ARG A 37 4.50 8.81 -4.37
CA ARG A 37 5.09 10.15 -4.24
C ARG A 37 6.47 10.09 -3.57
N PRO A 38 7.37 11.03 -3.90
CA PRO A 38 8.60 11.19 -3.13
C PRO A 38 8.28 11.70 -1.72
N VAL A 39 9.06 11.26 -0.73
CA VAL A 39 9.01 11.75 0.66
C VAL A 39 10.42 12.05 1.16
N GLU A 40 10.56 13.13 1.92
CA GLU A 40 11.83 13.51 2.56
C GLU A 40 12.14 12.62 3.77
N VAL A 41 11.10 12.23 4.51
CA VAL A 41 11.19 11.34 5.67
C VAL A 41 10.53 10.02 5.31
N PRO A 42 11.24 8.87 5.36
CA PRO A 42 10.71 7.56 5.01
C PRO A 42 9.80 7.03 6.12
N THR A 43 8.64 7.62 6.27
CA THR A 43 7.63 7.23 7.25
C THR A 43 6.29 7.15 6.54
N ALA A 44 5.70 5.95 6.54
CA ALA A 44 4.33 5.75 6.08
C ALA A 44 3.36 6.56 6.97
N ARG A 45 2.27 7.05 6.43
CA ARG A 45 1.27 7.84 7.18
C ARG A 45 0.71 7.03 8.34
N GLU A 46 0.38 5.78 8.07
CA GLU A 46 -0.22 4.89 9.08
C GLU A 46 0.78 4.47 10.15
N GLU A 47 2.09 4.54 9.88
CA GLU A 47 3.10 4.36 10.91
C GLU A 47 2.98 5.43 12.01
N VAL A 48 2.72 6.69 11.62
CA VAL A 48 2.54 7.79 12.58
C VAL A 48 1.34 7.53 13.47
N ALA A 49 0.25 7.02 12.91
CA ALA A 49 -0.99 6.72 13.62
C ALA A 49 -0.81 5.64 14.70
N VAL A 50 0.01 4.62 14.43
CA VAL A 50 0.26 3.51 15.38
C VAL A 50 1.51 3.69 16.24
N ARG A 51 2.28 4.76 16.06
CA ARG A 51 3.53 4.99 16.78
C ARG A 51 3.30 5.05 18.29
N GLY A 52 4.05 4.25 19.03
CA GLY A 52 3.96 4.16 20.50
C GLY A 52 2.73 3.41 21.02
N LYS A 53 1.88 2.86 20.13
CA LYS A 53 0.75 2.00 20.50
C LYS A 53 1.17 0.54 20.52
N GLN A 54 0.48 -0.25 21.35
CA GLN A 54 0.57 -1.72 21.33
C GLN A 54 -0.56 -2.28 20.44
N PRO A 55 -0.32 -3.37 19.71
CA PRO A 55 -1.37 -4.03 18.96
C PRO A 55 -2.41 -4.63 19.91
N ILE A 56 -3.68 -4.61 19.49
CA ILE A 56 -4.78 -5.27 20.21
C ILE A 56 -4.76 -6.79 20.00
N THR A 57 -4.30 -7.23 18.83
CA THR A 57 -4.20 -8.63 18.44
C THR A 57 -2.98 -8.83 17.55
N VAL A 58 -2.34 -9.99 17.65
CA VAL A 58 -1.33 -10.45 16.69
C VAL A 58 -1.73 -11.84 16.19
N THR A 59 -1.89 -12.01 14.88
CA THR A 59 -2.32 -13.27 14.27
C THR A 59 -1.66 -13.46 12.92
N ALA A 60 -1.07 -14.64 12.68
CA ALA A 60 -0.42 -14.98 11.41
C ALA A 60 0.60 -13.92 10.90
N GLY A 61 1.34 -13.29 11.82
CA GLY A 61 2.33 -12.25 11.48
C GLY A 61 1.74 -10.85 11.22
N ARG A 62 0.42 -10.68 11.36
CA ARG A 62 -0.28 -9.40 11.31
C ARG A 62 -0.50 -8.87 12.72
N SER A 63 -0.17 -7.60 12.92
CA SER A 63 -0.48 -6.85 14.14
C SER A 63 -1.64 -5.91 13.86
N GLU A 64 -2.72 -6.01 14.63
CA GLU A 64 -3.89 -5.15 14.51
C GLU A 64 -3.86 -4.05 15.58
N TYR A 65 -4.18 -2.83 15.19
CA TYR A 65 -4.24 -1.66 16.06
C TYR A 65 -5.62 -1.01 15.93
N ASN A 66 -6.13 -0.49 17.05
CA ASN A 66 -7.30 0.38 17.04
C ASN A 66 -6.85 1.84 17.17
N VAL A 67 -7.21 2.68 16.20
CA VAL A 67 -6.88 4.11 16.16
C VAL A 67 -8.15 4.90 15.80
N GLN A 68 -8.70 5.64 16.77
CA GLN A 68 -9.86 6.53 16.55
C GLN A 68 -11.04 5.83 15.84
N ASP A 69 -11.36 4.61 16.29
CA ASP A 69 -12.41 3.73 15.75
C ASP A 69 -12.10 3.05 14.40
N ASP A 70 -10.90 3.30 13.85
CA ASP A 70 -10.37 2.57 12.69
C ASP A 70 -9.44 1.42 13.10
N SER A 71 -9.50 0.32 12.33
CA SER A 71 -8.55 -0.79 12.44
C SER A 71 -7.43 -0.62 11.43
N ILE A 72 -6.19 -0.61 11.94
CA ILE A 72 -4.97 -0.62 11.14
C ILE A 72 -4.30 -1.98 11.31
N ILE A 73 -4.10 -2.67 10.21
CA ILE A 73 -3.31 -3.90 10.16
C ILE A 73 -1.88 -3.54 9.75
N LYS A 74 -0.91 -4.06 10.48
CA LYS A 74 0.51 -3.97 10.13
C LYS A 74 1.05 -5.37 9.85
N PHE A 75 1.79 -5.54 8.77
CA PHE A 75 2.56 -6.75 8.51
C PHE A 75 3.93 -6.41 7.93
N GLN A 76 4.78 -7.43 7.83
CA GLN A 76 6.11 -7.31 7.26
C GLN A 76 6.07 -7.68 5.77
N GLY A 77 6.35 -6.74 4.88
CA GLY A 77 6.48 -7.00 3.44
C GLY A 77 7.66 -7.93 3.15
N VAL A 78 7.65 -8.60 1.99
CA VAL A 78 8.68 -9.56 1.58
C VAL A 78 10.07 -8.95 1.44
N ASP A 79 10.15 -7.63 1.30
CA ASP A 79 11.38 -6.85 1.22
C ASP A 79 11.85 -6.30 2.58
N GLY A 80 11.23 -6.72 3.69
CA GLY A 80 11.65 -6.32 5.03
C GLY A 80 11.18 -4.93 5.44
N HIS A 81 10.35 -4.25 4.65
CA HIS A 81 9.69 -3.00 5.03
C HIS A 81 8.28 -3.23 5.62
N PRO A 82 7.88 -2.47 6.64
CA PRO A 82 6.54 -2.57 7.21
C PRO A 82 5.49 -2.08 6.21
N VAL A 83 4.37 -2.78 6.17
CA VAL A 83 3.19 -2.43 5.38
C VAL A 83 2.02 -2.23 6.33
N TYR A 84 1.27 -1.17 6.11
CA TYR A 84 0.10 -0.80 6.88
C TYR A 84 -1.12 -0.90 5.97
N VAL A 85 -2.23 -1.41 6.50
CA VAL A 85 -3.49 -1.51 5.78
C VAL A 85 -4.60 -0.98 6.67
N SER A 86 -5.30 0.04 6.22
CA SER A 86 -6.47 0.61 6.89
C SER A 86 -7.72 0.40 6.04
N ARG A 87 -8.88 0.51 6.69
CA ARG A 87 -10.19 0.32 6.05
C ARG A 87 -10.75 1.65 5.58
N GLY A 88 -11.07 1.74 4.29
CA GLY A 88 -11.97 2.75 3.75
C GLY A 88 -13.43 2.27 3.74
N LEU A 89 -14.34 3.08 3.18
CA LEU A 89 -15.79 2.76 3.16
C LEU A 89 -16.11 1.40 2.50
N THR A 90 -15.52 1.11 1.35
CA THR A 90 -15.73 -0.13 0.58
C THR A 90 -14.42 -0.76 0.10
N THR A 91 -13.30 -0.22 0.54
CA THR A 91 -11.96 -0.55 0.06
C THR A 91 -11.01 -0.72 1.22
N LEU A 92 -9.90 -1.40 0.98
CA LEU A 92 -8.73 -1.34 1.85
C LEU A 92 -7.69 -0.42 1.21
N GLU A 93 -6.97 0.33 2.03
CA GLU A 93 -5.84 1.17 1.61
C GLU A 93 -4.57 0.63 2.25
N GLY A 94 -3.61 0.21 1.42
CA GLY A 94 -2.27 -0.14 1.83
C GLY A 94 -1.34 1.07 1.76
N ASP A 95 -0.45 1.20 2.73
CA ASP A 95 0.55 2.26 2.85
C ASP A 95 1.90 1.67 3.25
N ARG A 96 2.96 2.06 2.53
CA ARG A 96 4.33 1.62 2.80
C ARG A 96 5.35 2.57 2.19
N ILE A 97 6.58 2.46 2.69
CA ILE A 97 7.76 3.01 2.02
C ILE A 97 8.33 1.95 1.08
N TYR A 98 8.67 2.37 -0.13
CA TYR A 98 9.46 1.61 -1.10
C TYR A 98 10.84 2.25 -1.25
N GLY A 99 11.89 1.44 -1.07
CA GLY A 99 13.26 1.95 -0.96
C GLY A 99 13.42 2.89 0.24
N THR A 100 13.96 4.08 0.01
CA THR A 100 14.25 5.06 1.09
C THR A 100 13.53 6.39 0.95
N ARG A 101 12.81 6.62 -0.15
CA ARG A 101 12.28 7.95 -0.50
C ARG A 101 10.92 7.94 -1.19
N ILE A 102 10.27 6.79 -1.35
CA ILE A 102 8.98 6.70 -2.06
C ILE A 102 7.91 6.19 -1.10
N GLU A 103 6.87 6.99 -0.86
CA GLU A 103 5.64 6.52 -0.23
C GLU A 103 4.73 5.94 -1.31
N VAL A 104 4.19 4.76 -1.03
CA VAL A 104 3.29 4.03 -1.91
C VAL A 104 1.97 3.83 -1.17
N LEU A 105 0.91 4.39 -1.73
CA LEU A 105 -0.46 4.17 -1.31
C LEU A 105 -1.18 3.35 -2.37
N TYR A 106 -1.93 2.34 -1.97
CA TYR A 106 -2.66 1.52 -2.92
C TYR A 106 -4.02 1.08 -2.37
N GLN A 107 -5.07 1.35 -3.15
CA GLN A 107 -6.45 1.08 -2.78
C GLN A 107 -6.99 -0.09 -3.59
N PHE A 108 -7.57 -1.09 -2.92
CA PHE A 108 -8.14 -2.29 -3.53
C PHE A 108 -9.44 -2.70 -2.84
N ASP A 109 -10.12 -3.70 -3.41
CA ASP A 109 -11.44 -4.15 -2.94
C ASP A 109 -11.43 -4.55 -1.45
N GLY A 110 -12.43 -4.06 -0.70
CA GLY A 110 -12.56 -4.25 0.74
C GLY A 110 -12.81 -5.69 1.20
N HIS A 111 -13.20 -6.58 0.28
CA HIS A 111 -13.46 -8.00 0.56
C HIS A 111 -12.20 -8.87 0.44
N ARG A 112 -11.06 -8.31 0.03
CA ARG A 112 -9.79 -9.03 -0.12
C ARG A 112 -9.14 -9.28 1.25
N ASN A 113 -8.50 -10.43 1.41
CA ASN A 113 -7.81 -10.81 2.65
C ASN A 113 -6.36 -11.29 2.44
N ASP A 114 -5.89 -11.34 1.21
CA ASP A 114 -4.56 -11.77 0.76
C ASP A 114 -3.61 -10.57 0.60
N LEU A 115 -3.52 -9.79 1.68
CA LEU A 115 -2.80 -8.51 1.74
C LEU A 115 -1.33 -8.66 1.33
N GLU A 116 -0.65 -9.68 1.82
CA GLU A 116 0.77 -9.96 1.54
C GLU A 116 0.99 -10.32 0.06
N ALA A 117 0.03 -11.00 -0.57
CA ALA A 117 0.11 -11.35 -1.98
C ALA A 117 -0.04 -10.12 -2.87
N ILE A 118 -0.96 -9.21 -2.51
CA ILE A 118 -1.15 -7.92 -3.20
C ILE A 118 0.13 -7.07 -3.10
N ASP A 119 0.69 -6.92 -1.89
CA ASP A 119 1.95 -6.17 -1.68
C ASP A 119 3.10 -6.79 -2.49
N SER A 120 3.25 -8.12 -2.45
CA SER A 120 4.30 -8.82 -3.20
C SER A 120 4.19 -8.58 -4.71
N GLN A 121 2.98 -8.67 -5.26
CA GLN A 121 2.73 -8.42 -6.68
C GLN A 121 2.96 -6.95 -7.07
N LEU A 122 2.66 -6.01 -6.17
CA LEU A 122 2.95 -4.59 -6.36
C LEU A 122 4.46 -4.33 -6.43
N LEU A 123 5.25 -4.97 -5.56
CA LEU A 123 6.71 -4.88 -5.61
C LEU A 123 7.27 -5.46 -6.92
N GLU A 124 6.74 -6.57 -7.41
CA GLU A 124 7.13 -7.11 -8.71
C GLU A 124 6.79 -6.17 -9.86
N LEU A 125 5.67 -5.43 -9.78
CA LEU A 125 5.38 -4.36 -10.73
C LEU A 125 6.44 -3.25 -10.68
N PHE A 126 6.82 -2.79 -9.49
CA PHE A 126 7.82 -1.72 -9.33
C PHE A 126 9.19 -2.09 -9.90
N LYS A 127 9.61 -3.35 -9.73
CA LYS A 127 10.82 -3.89 -10.37
C LYS A 127 10.74 -3.82 -11.91
N ARG A 128 9.57 -4.11 -12.49
CA ARG A 128 9.38 -4.08 -13.97
C ARG A 128 9.37 -2.68 -14.56
N ILE A 129 8.88 -1.68 -13.81
CA ILE A 129 8.80 -0.29 -14.28
C ILE A 129 10.01 0.55 -13.87
N ASP A 130 11.03 -0.08 -13.28
CA ASP A 130 12.27 0.54 -12.78
C ASP A 130 12.00 1.75 -11.89
N LEU A 131 11.11 1.56 -10.92
CA LEU A 131 10.90 2.54 -9.86
C LEU A 131 12.12 2.48 -8.92
N GLN A 132 12.93 3.55 -8.88
CA GLN A 132 14.11 3.69 -8.02
C GLN A 132 13.98 4.90 -7.08
#